data_AF-A0A348TV86-F1
#
_entry.id   AF-A0A348TV86-F1
#
_cell.length_a   1.000
_cell.length_b   1.000
_cell.length_c   1.000
_cell.angle_alpha   90.00
_cell.angle_beta   90.00
_cell.angle_gamma   90.00
#
_symmetry.space_group_name_H-M   'P 1'
#
loop_
_entity.id
_entity.type
_entity.pdbx_description
1 polymer ?
#
loop_
_entity_poly.entity_id
_entity_poly.type
_entity_poly.pdbx_seq_one_letter_code
_entity_poly.pdbx_strand_id
1 'polypeptide(L)' 'NARAVAEHALGMLLSLLNHLPRVHREIKEGKWLRESNKGRELQALKVGVIGYGIMGGTFARLLDA' A
#
# COMPACT_ATOMS: atom_id res chain seq x y z
N ASN A 1 7.05 -18.73 3.08
CA ASN A 1 7.26 -17.29 2.76
C ASN A 1 5.97 -16.47 2.76
N ALA A 2 4.82 -17.00 3.21
CA ALA A 2 3.53 -16.32 3.08
C ALA A 2 3.43 -14.96 3.78
N ARG A 3 3.91 -14.89 5.03
CA ARG A 3 3.92 -13.64 5.79
C ARG A 3 4.77 -12.54 5.14
N ALA A 4 5.98 -12.89 4.70
CA ALA A 4 6.87 -11.93 4.02
C ALA A 4 6.23 -11.36 2.74
N VAL A 5 5.55 -12.20 1.95
CA VAL A 5 4.85 -11.75 0.75
C VAL A 5 3.65 -10.88 1.10
N ALA A 6 2.89 -11.22 2.14
CA ALA A 6 1.77 -10.41 2.61
C ALA A 6 2.22 -9.03 3.11
N GLU A 7 3.28 -8.96 3.92
CA GLU A 7 3.86 -7.71 4.43
C GLU A 7 4.40 -6.86 3.27
N HIS A 8 5.09 -7.46 2.30
CA HIS A 8 5.56 -6.76 1.13
C HIS A 8 4.41 -6.21 0.26
N ALA A 9 3.36 -7.01 0.04
CA ALA A 9 2.17 -6.58 -0.69
C ALA A 9 1.45 -5.42 0.01
N LEU A 10 1.34 -5.46 1.34
CA LEU A 10 0.77 -4.38 2.13
C LEU A 10 1.61 -3.09 2.00
N GLY A 11 2.93 -3.21 2.08
CA GLY A 11 3.85 -2.09 1.85
C GLY A 11 3.68 -1.46 0.47
N MET A 12 3.57 -2.28 -0.58
CA MET A 12 3.31 -1.79 -1.95
C MET A 12 1.94 -1.12 -2.06
N LEU A 13 0.90 -1.68 -1.45
CA LEU A 13 -0.45 -1.10 -1.44
C LEU A 13 -0.46 0.28 -0.79
N LEU A 14 0.10 0.41 0.41
CA LEU A 14 0.21 1.69 1.12
C LEU A 14 1.07 2.71 0.36
N SER A 15 2.16 2.24 -0.25
CA SER A 15 3.03 3.06 -1.10
C SER A 15 2.27 3.65 -2.30
N LEU A 16 1.41 2.85 -2.93
CA LEU A 16 0.57 3.29 -4.04
C LEU A 16 -0.50 4.28 -3.58
N LEU A 17 -1.20 4.00 -2.46
CA LEU A 17 -2.25 4.87 -1.92
C LEU A 17 -1.73 6.24 -1.48
N ASN A 18 -0.46 6.33 -1.09
CA ASN A 18 0.17 7.56 -0.62
C ASN A 18 1.18 8.15 -1.63
N HIS A 19 1.19 7.64 -2.87
CA HIS A 19 2.05 8.13 -3.95
C HIS A 19 3.55 8.19 -3.59
N LEU A 20 4.04 7.33 -2.68
CA LEU A 20 5.38 7.44 -2.11
C LEU A 20 6.51 7.47 -3.16
N PRO A 21 6.49 6.66 -4.24
CA PRO A 21 7.56 6.71 -5.24
C PRO A 21 7.61 8.06 -5.99
N ARG A 22 6.45 8.68 -6.21
CA ARG A 22 6.34 10.00 -6.84
C ARG A 22 6.80 11.10 -5.88
N VAL A 23 6.24 11.12 -4.66
CA VAL A 23 6.59 12.08 -3.60
C VAL A 23 8.09 12.06 -3.33
N HIS A 24 8.68 10.87 -3.22
CA HIS A 24 10.11 10.71 -3.01
C HIS A 24 10.96 11.37 -4.09
N ARG A 25 10.54 11.27 -5.36
CA ARG A 25 11.22 11.92 -6.48
C ARG A 25 11.09 13.43 -6.41
N GLU A 26 9.87 13.93 -6.15
CA GLU A 26 9.60 15.37 -6.05
C GLU A 26 10.38 16.03 -4.92
N ILE A 27 10.44 15.38 -3.76
CA ILE A 27 11.22 15.86 -2.60
C ILE A 27 12.72 15.91 -2.91
N LYS A 28 13.25 14.91 -3.63
CA LYS A 28 14.65 14.94 -4.10
C LYS A 28 14.94 16.11 -5.05
N GLU A 29 13.92 16.57 -5.77
CA GLU A 29 13.98 17.75 -6.65
C GLU A 29 13.65 19.06 -5.90
N GLY A 30 13.47 19.03 -4.57
CA GLY A 30 13.13 20.20 -3.76
C GLY A 30 11.66 20.65 -3.86
N LYS A 31 10.79 19.84 -4.47
CA LYS A 31 9.37 20.15 -4.65
C LYS A 31 8.55 19.57 -3.49
N TRP A 32 7.93 20.44 -2.69
CA TRP A 32 6.96 20.04 -1.67
C TRP A 32 5.53 20.31 -2.15
N LEU A 33 4.93 19.35 -2.85
CA LEU A 33 3.58 19.48 -3.41
C LEU A 33 2.54 18.77 -2.51
N ARG A 34 2.04 19.45 -1.47
CA ARG A 34 1.15 18.82 -0.47
C ARG A 34 -0.19 18.37 -1.05
N GLU A 35 -0.90 19.26 -1.73
CA GLU A 35 -2.28 18.98 -2.16
C GLU A 35 -2.35 17.93 -3.26
N SER A 36 -1.43 17.96 -4.24
CA SER A 36 -1.40 16.97 -5.33
C SER A 36 -0.96 15.57 -4.85
N ASN A 37 -0.30 15.48 -3.70
CA ASN A 37 0.19 14.23 -3.12
C ASN A 37 -0.66 13.71 -1.96
N LYS A 38 -1.86 14.25 -1.77
CA LYS A 38 -2.78 13.74 -0.77
C LYS A 38 -3.16 12.29 -1.12
N GLY A 39 -2.78 11.38 -0.24
CA GLY A 39 -3.09 9.95 -0.39
C GLY A 39 -4.53 9.62 -0.04
N ARG A 40 -4.86 8.33 -0.14
CA ARG A 40 -6.14 7.77 0.31
C ARG A 40 -5.91 6.85 1.49
N GLU A 41 -6.82 6.91 2.46
CA GLU A 41 -6.80 6.01 3.61
C GLU A 41 -7.30 4.63 3.21
N LEU A 42 -6.53 3.60 3.58
CA LEU A 42 -6.87 2.20 3.26
C LEU A 42 -8.21 1.78 3.87
N GLN A 43 -8.51 2.24 5.09
CA GLN A 43 -9.74 1.93 5.82
C GLN A 43 -11.01 2.36 5.08
N ALA A 44 -10.94 3.41 4.26
CA ALA A 44 -12.08 3.89 3.48
C ALA A 44 -12.32 3.09 2.19
N LEU A 45 -11.48 2.09 1.91
CA LEU A 45 -11.48 1.34 0.65
C LEU A 45 -11.83 -0.13 0.88
N LYS A 46 -12.39 -0.76 -0.15
CA LYS A 46 -12.57 -2.21 -0.20
C LYS A 46 -11.40 -2.85 -0.94
N VAL A 47 -10.74 -3.82 -0.30
CA VAL A 47 -9.66 -4.59 -0.91
C VAL A 47 -10.19 -5.93 -1.40
N GLY A 48 -10.04 -6.19 -2.70
CA GLY A 48 -10.36 -7.49 -3.30
C GLY A 48 -9.11 -8.37 -3.34
N VAL A 49 -9.23 -9.62 -2.84
CA VAL A 49 -8.16 -10.62 -2.93
C VAL A 49 -8.57 -11.70 -3.94
N ILE A 50 -7.80 -11.83 -5.03
CA ILE A 50 -8.03 -12.88 -6.04
C ILE A 50 -7.09 -14.04 -5.73
N GLY A 51 -7.68 -15.18 -5.35
CA GLY A 51 -6.96 -16.38 -4.90
C GLY A 51 -6.75 -16.41 -3.38
N TYR A 52 -7.52 -17.26 -2.69
CA TYR A 52 -7.56 -17.34 -1.23
C TYR A 52 -6.84 -18.59 -0.67
N GLY A 53 -5.64 -18.85 -1.18
CA GLY A 53 -4.75 -19.90 -0.65
C GLY A 53 -3.96 -19.42 0.57
N ILE A 54 -2.86 -20.10 0.90
CA ILE A 54 -1.99 -19.77 2.05
C ILE A 54 -1.54 -18.29 2.01
N MET A 55 -1.13 -17.79 0.84
CA MET A 55 -0.66 -16.42 0.66
C MET A 55 -1.82 -15.41 0.80
N GLY A 56 -2.89 -15.60 0.01
CA GLY A 56 -4.05 -14.70 0.00
C GLY A 56 -4.76 -14.62 1.35
N GLY A 57 -4.94 -15.75 2.04
CA GLY A 57 -5.51 -15.77 3.38
C GLY A 57 -4.61 -15.12 4.43
N THR A 58 -3.28 -15.21 4.29
CA THR A 58 -2.34 -14.50 5.17
C THR A 58 -2.39 -13.00 4.94
N PHE A 59 -2.48 -12.56 3.69
CA PHE A 59 -2.63 -11.14 3.34
C PHE A 59 -3.98 -10.58 3.81
N ALA A 60 -5.08 -11.32 3.63
CA ALA A 60 -6.40 -10.91 4.12
C ALA A 60 -6.43 -10.74 5.65
N ARG A 61 -5.85 -11.68 6.41
CA ARG A 61 -5.71 -11.54 7.86
C ARG A 61 -4.85 -10.34 8.26
N LEU A 62 -3.81 -10.02 7.49
CA LEU A 62 -2.97 -8.86 7.75
C LEU A 62 -3.71 -7.53 7.49
N LEU A 63 -4.65 -7.51 6.54
CA LEU A 63 -5.49 -6.34 6.26
C LEU A 63 -6.60 -6.11 7.30
N ASP A 64 -7.02 -7.18 7.98
CA ASP A 64 -8.09 -7.18 8.99
C ASP A 64 -7.56 -6.98 10.43
N ALA A 65 -6.24 -6.99 10.61
CA ALA A 65 -5.56 -6.81 11.89
C ALA A 65 -5.36 -5.33 12.22
#